data_AF-A0A631WSF1-F1
#
_entry.id   AF-A0A631WSF1-F1
#
_cell.length_a   1.000
_cell.length_b   1.000
_cell.length_c   1.000
_cell.angle_alpha   90.00
_cell.angle_beta   90.00
_cell.angle_gamma   90.00
#
_symmetry.space_group_name_H-M   'P 1'
#
loop_
_entity.id
_entity.type
_entity.pdbx_description
1 polymer ?
#
loop_
_entity_poly.entity_id
_entity_poly.type
_entity_poly.pdbx_seq_one_letter_code
_entity_poly.pdbx_strand_id
1 'polypeptide(L)'
;NACRAAMLQGGQPVSNRDELSSPVIPDGYALVPIVPTEYMVINGFESEPDPHFSDEKVWAEYEALSGCRRAARRAELCWAAMIKAAPKQEGNNG
;
A
#
# COMPACT_ATOMS: atom_id res chain seq x y z
N ASN A 1 -25.17 10.15 53.13
CA ASN A 1 -24.49 9.36 52.08
C ASN A 1 -23.19 10.00 51.64
N ALA A 2 -22.13 9.83 52.43
CA ALA A 2 -20.77 10.30 52.10
C ALA A 2 -20.13 9.52 50.93
N CYS A 3 -20.69 8.36 50.58
CA CYS A 3 -20.17 7.47 49.54
C CYS A 3 -20.41 7.98 48.10
N ARG A 4 -21.24 9.02 47.89
CA ARG A 4 -21.45 9.62 46.56
C ARG A 4 -20.46 10.74 46.22
N ALA A 5 -19.88 11.39 47.22
CA ALA A 5 -18.99 12.54 47.02
C ALA A 5 -17.56 12.13 46.61
N ALA A 6 -17.12 10.93 46.98
CA ALA A 6 -15.75 10.47 46.72
C ALA A 6 -15.47 10.10 45.25
N MET A 7 -16.51 9.83 44.45
CA MET A 7 -16.36 9.41 43.04
C MET A 7 -16.00 10.56 42.08
N LEU A 8 -16.09 11.82 42.53
CA LEU A 8 -15.89 13.02 41.70
C LEU A 8 -14.48 13.63 41.82
N GLN A 9 -13.62 13.12 42.71
CA GLN A 9 -12.27 13.68 42.93
C GLN A 9 -11.13 12.84 42.33
N GLY A 10 -11.45 11.73 41.66
CA GLY A 10 -10.46 10.84 41.02
C GLY A 10 -10.33 11.00 39.51
N GLY A 11 -11.09 11.91 38.90
CA GLY A 11 -11.02 12.18 37.46
C GLY A 11 -9.77 12.99 37.12
N GLN A 12 -8.59 12.38 37.18
CA GLN A 12 -7.49 12.82 36.34
C GLN A 12 -8.06 12.96 34.92
N PRO A 13 -7.92 14.10 34.23
CA PRO A 13 -8.22 14.11 32.81
C PRO A 13 -7.34 13.01 32.22
N VAL A 14 -7.94 12.01 31.57
CA VAL A 14 -7.20 11.13 30.67
C VAL A 14 -6.70 12.01 29.53
N SER A 15 -5.61 12.73 29.79
CA SER A 15 -4.85 13.53 28.82
C SER A 15 -4.11 12.63 27.84
N ASN A 16 -4.19 11.33 28.02
CA ASN A 16 -3.76 10.38 27.02
C ASN A 16 -4.96 10.19 26.08
N ARG A 17 -5.10 11.10 25.11
CA ARG A 17 -5.23 10.57 23.74
C ARG A 17 -3.99 9.69 23.62
N ASP A 18 -4.14 8.40 23.89
CA ASP A 18 -3.17 7.42 23.42
C ASP A 18 -3.03 7.74 21.95
N GLU A 19 -1.99 8.49 21.60
CA GLU A 19 -1.59 8.68 20.22
C GLU A 19 -1.31 7.27 19.75
N LEU A 20 -2.30 6.67 19.07
CA LEU A 20 -2.11 5.41 18.39
C LEU A 20 -0.97 5.67 17.41
N SER A 21 0.23 5.25 17.79
CA SER A 21 1.39 5.33 16.92
C SER A 21 1.03 4.50 15.69
N SER A 22 1.03 5.15 14.52
CA SER A 22 0.86 4.44 13.26
C SER A 22 1.89 3.31 13.19
N PRO A 23 1.51 2.12 12.70
CA PRO A 23 2.42 0.98 12.64
C PRO A 23 3.67 1.36 11.84
N VAL A 24 4.85 1.08 12.41
CA VAL A 24 6.12 1.24 11.71
C VAL A 24 6.17 0.25 10.56
N ILE A 25 6.37 0.77 9.34
CA ILE A 25 6.53 -0.05 8.14
C ILE A 25 8.01 -0.38 7.98
N PRO A 26 8.41 -1.67 7.99
CA PRO A 26 9.80 -2.04 7.77
C PRO A 26 10.30 -1.66 6.37
N ASP A 27 11.61 -1.51 6.24
CA ASP A 27 12.23 -1.27 4.93
C ASP A 27 11.87 -2.38 3.93
N GLY A 28 11.52 -1.98 2.71
CA GLY A 28 11.09 -2.88 1.65
C GLY A 28 9.62 -3.31 1.72
N TYR A 29 8.85 -2.84 2.70
CA TYR A 29 7.40 -3.06 2.77
C TYR A 29 6.63 -1.80 2.36
N ALA A 30 5.41 -2.00 1.85
CA ALA A 30 4.49 -0.91 1.52
C ALA A 30 3.12 -1.18 2.15
N LEU A 31 2.47 -0.13 2.66
CA LEU A 31 1.05 -0.19 3.01
C LEU A 31 0.22 -0.07 1.73
N VAL A 32 -0.58 -1.09 1.47
CA VAL A 32 -1.55 -1.10 0.36
C VAL A 32 -2.93 -1.56 0.84
N PRO A 33 -4.01 -1.09 0.20
CA PRO A 33 -5.35 -1.59 0.48
C PRO A 33 -5.43 -3.12 0.32
N ILE A 34 -6.15 -3.78 1.24
CA ILE A 34 -6.42 -5.23 1.14
C ILE A 34 -7.22 -5.54 -0.13
N VAL A 35 -8.20 -4.69 -0.45
CA VAL A 35 -8.93 -4.73 -1.72
C VAL A 35 -8.34 -3.65 -2.61
N PRO A 36 -7.73 -3.99 -3.76
CA PRO A 36 -7.12 -3.00 -4.64
C PRO A 36 -8.19 -2.05 -5.18
N THR A 37 -7.82 -0.79 -5.37
CA THR A 37 -8.68 0.17 -6.06
C THR A 37 -8.74 -0.18 -7.55
N GLU A 38 -9.76 0.31 -8.25
CA GLU A 38 -9.87 0.17 -9.70
C GLU A 38 -8.61 0.69 -10.42
N TYR A 39 -8.09 1.84 -9.97
CA TYR A 39 -6.88 2.43 -10.54
C TYR A 39 -5.65 1.52 -10.38
N MET A 40 -5.51 0.85 -9.23
CA MET A 40 -4.45 -0.16 -9.05
C MET A 40 -4.62 -1.31 -10.04
N VAL A 41 -5.83 -1.85 -10.17
CA VAL A 41 -6.12 -2.98 -11.07
C VAL A 41 -5.83 -2.63 -12.52
N ILE A 42 -6.26 -1.46 -12.99
CA ILE A 42 -6.00 -0.99 -14.37
C ILE A 42 -4.50 -0.88 -14.61
N ASN A 43 -3.76 -0.19 -13.74
CA ASN A 43 -2.30 -0.05 -13.90
C ASN A 43 -1.57 -1.39 -13.83
N GLY A 44 -2.03 -2.32 -12.98
CA GLY A 44 -1.50 -3.68 -12.92
C GLY A 44 -1.71 -4.44 -14.22
N PHE A 45 -2.92 -4.39 -14.76
CA PHE A 45 -3.27 -5.11 -15.98
C PHE A 45 -2.57 -4.55 -17.21
N GLU A 46 -2.46 -3.22 -17.31
CA GLU A 46 -1.81 -2.50 -18.41
C GLU A 46 -0.28 -2.44 -18.30
N SER A 47 0.31 -3.06 -17.27
CA SER A 47 1.77 -3.06 -17.06
C SER A 47 2.56 -3.99 -17.99
N GLU A 48 1.88 -4.85 -18.75
CA GLU A 48 2.52 -5.77 -19.67
C GLU A 48 3.19 -5.01 -20.82
N PRO A 49 4.44 -5.35 -21.20
CA PRO A 49 5.09 -4.72 -22.33
C PRO A 49 4.33 -4.99 -23.63
N ASP A 50 4.12 -3.94 -24.41
CA ASP A 50 3.43 -3.95 -25.70
C ASP A 50 4.35 -3.34 -26.77
N PRO A 51 4.44 -3.93 -27.98
CA PRO A 51 5.36 -3.47 -29.02
C PRO A 51 5.07 -2.04 -29.54
N HIS A 52 3.87 -1.50 -29.31
CA HIS A 52 3.49 -0.14 -29.73
C HIS A 52 3.71 0.90 -28.64
N PHE A 53 3.67 0.49 -27.37
CA PHE A 53 3.68 1.42 -26.22
C PHE A 53 4.93 1.31 -25.35
N SER A 54 5.69 0.22 -25.46
CA SER A 54 6.91 -0.01 -24.68
C SER A 54 8.18 0.33 -25.46
N ASP A 55 9.24 0.64 -24.72
CA ASP A 55 10.58 0.76 -25.30
C ASP A 55 10.98 -0.53 -26.03
N GLU A 56 11.59 -0.42 -27.21
CA GLU A 56 11.99 -1.56 -28.05
C GLU A 56 12.82 -2.59 -27.28
N LYS A 57 13.74 -2.12 -26.43
CA LYS A 57 14.56 -2.99 -25.58
C LYS A 57 13.73 -3.77 -24.57
N VAL A 58 12.75 -3.13 -23.93
CA VAL A 58 11.87 -3.76 -22.93
C VAL A 58 10.98 -4.80 -23.61
N TRP A 59 10.45 -4.47 -24.78
CA TRP A 59 9.69 -5.42 -25.60
C TRP A 59 10.54 -6.63 -25.99
N ALA A 60 11.74 -6.42 -26.55
CA ALA A 60 12.61 -7.51 -26.99
C ALA A 60 13.03 -8.45 -25.85
N GLU A 61 13.35 -7.90 -24.67
CA GLU A 61 13.66 -8.70 -23.48
C GLU A 61 12.45 -9.52 -23.02
N TYR A 62 11.26 -8.94 -23.04
CA TYR A 62 10.02 -9.62 -22.69
C TYR A 62 9.64 -10.71 -23.70
N GLU A 63 9.78 -10.44 -25.00
CA GLU A 63 9.50 -11.37 -26.09
C GLU A 63 10.45 -12.57 -26.07
N ALA A 64 11.71 -12.39 -25.64
CA ALA A 64 12.65 -13.47 -25.47
C ALA A 64 12.28 -14.44 -24.32
N LEU A 65 11.47 -14.02 -23.35
CA LEU A 65 10.97 -14.90 -22.29
C LEU A 65 9.91 -15.85 -22.83
N SER A 66 9.82 -17.06 -22.28
CA SER A 66 8.81 -18.04 -22.66
C SER A 66 8.33 -18.87 -21.45
N GLY A 67 7.15 -19.47 -21.59
CA GLY A 67 6.54 -20.32 -20.54
C GLY A 67 6.43 -19.62 -19.19
N CYS A 68 6.78 -20.34 -18.12
CA CYS A 68 6.71 -19.84 -16.75
C CYS A 68 7.53 -18.57 -16.52
N ARG A 69 8.62 -18.34 -17.27
CA ARG A 69 9.43 -17.13 -17.12
C ARG A 69 8.69 -15.89 -17.59
N ARG A 70 7.98 -15.97 -18.72
CA ARG A 70 7.16 -14.85 -19.20
C ARG A 70 5.98 -14.61 -18.24
N ALA A 71 5.34 -15.68 -17.78
CA ALA A 71 4.25 -15.57 -16.80
C ALA A 71 4.71 -14.92 -15.48
N ALA A 72 5.87 -15.33 -14.95
CA ALA A 72 6.45 -14.73 -13.75
C ALA A 72 6.76 -13.25 -13.97
N ARG A 73 7.34 -12.89 -15.12
CA ARG A 73 7.64 -11.49 -15.44
C ARG A 73 6.39 -10.61 -15.50
N ARG A 74 5.29 -11.10 -16.09
CA ARG A 74 4.00 -10.39 -16.10
C ARG A 74 3.46 -10.17 -14.68
N ALA A 75 3.54 -11.18 -13.83
CA ALA A 75 3.08 -11.07 -12.44
C ALA A 75 3.91 -10.04 -11.65
N GLU A 76 5.23 -10.02 -11.84
CA GLU A 76 6.12 -9.01 -11.24
C GLU A 76 5.77 -7.59 -11.68
N LEU A 77 5.57 -7.38 -12.99
CA LEU A 77 5.22 -6.07 -13.55
C LEU A 77 3.86 -5.59 -13.05
N CYS A 78 2.86 -6.48 -13.04
CA CYS A 78 1.53 -6.20 -12.52
C CYS A 78 1.60 -5.78 -11.05
N TRP A 79 2.29 -6.56 -10.22
CA TRP A 79 2.47 -6.24 -8.81
C TRP A 79 3.17 -4.88 -8.60
N ALA A 80 4.28 -4.65 -9.30
CA ALA A 80 5.02 -3.39 -9.18
C ALA A 80 4.17 -2.18 -9.57
N ALA A 81 3.38 -2.27 -10.65
CA ALA A 81 2.47 -1.21 -11.07
C ALA A 81 1.34 -0.98 -10.06
N MET A 82 0.75 -2.05 -9.50
CA MET A 82 -0.25 -1.95 -8.44
C MET A 82 0.28 -1.26 -7.18
N ILE A 83 1.49 -1.61 -6.73
CA ILE A 83 2.14 -0.95 -5.58
C ILE A 83 2.41 0.52 -5.87
N LYS A 84 2.86 0.87 -7.08
CA LYS A 84 3.11 2.25 -7.49
C LYS A 84 1.81 3.08 -7.55
N ALA A 85 0.71 2.47 -7.97
CA ALA A 85 -0.60 3.10 -8.08
C ALA A 85 -1.37 3.13 -6.75
N ALA A 86 -0.87 2.46 -5.71
CA ALA A 86 -1.52 2.42 -4.41
C ALA A 86 -1.69 3.83 -3.83
N PRO A 87 -2.81 4.12 -3.14
CA PRO A 87 -3.03 5.42 -2.51
C PRO A 87 -1.93 5.69 -1.47
N LYS A 88 -1.31 6.86 -1.57
CA LYS A 88 -0.32 7.30 -0.58
C LYS A 88 -1.06 7.71 0.69
N GLN A 89 -0.50 7.34 1.84
CA GLN A 89 -0.96 7.87 3.12
C GLN A 89 -0.84 9.40 3.05
N GLU A 90 -1.91 10.14 3.31
CA GLU A 90 -1.78 11.56 3.58
C GLU A 90 -0.92 11.67 4.85
N GLY A 91 0.27 12.27 4.72
CA GLY A 91 1.11 12.50 5.88
C GLY A 91 0.33 13.36 6.86
N ASN A 92 0.04 12.84 8.05
CA ASN A 92 -0.33 13.66 9.20
C ASN A 92 0.90 14.52 9.54
N ASN A 93 1.10 15.60 8.79
CA ASN A 93 2.04 16.66 9.13
C ASN A 93 1.35 17.49 10.23
N GLY A 94 1.42 16.99 11.45
CA GLY A 94 1.25 17.78 12.67
C GLY A 94 2.51 18.55 13.00
#